data_AF-A0A836WKL9-F1
#
_entry.id   AF-A0A836WKL9-F1
#
_cell.length_a   1.000
_cell.length_b   1.000
_cell.length_c   1.000
_cell.angle_alpha   90.00
_cell.angle_beta   90.00
_cell.angle_gamma   90.00
#
_symmetry.space_group_name_H-M   'P 1'
#
loop_
_entity.id
_entity.type
_entity.pdbx_description
1 polymer ?
#
loop_
_entity_poly.entity_id
_entity_poly.type
_entity_poly.pdbx_seq_one_letter_code
_entity_poly.pdbx_strand_id
1 'polypeptide(L)'
;MPPKKIRKRDGRIVDFDRSKITEAIFKAARAVGGSDRELAQKLSDQVVALIDRLGYTLPTVEEVQDLVEKVLIENGHAKTAKAYILYRKQHQDIRETRSLISAVELMDDYLDQIDWRVRENSNMGYSLQGLNNYLTSALTSNYWLMRIYPPEVGRAHTDGDFHIHDLGILAPYCVGWDLRDLLIRGFGGVLGKTSSRPPKHLRSALGQLVNFFYTLQGEAAGAQAVSNWDTLLAPFVRYDGLNYRQVKQAVQEFVFNLNVPTRTGFQSLAWEELVVVRRRGKIEVLPIGELVDSQFREHPTRVVPNVDGYGRPSDDSFAVPCYNDIEVLGWEGGKAKWLRAKAFIRHRVPSPIFLK
;
A
#
# COMPACT_ATOMS: atom_id res chain seq x y z
N MET A 1 -3.67 52.33 12.95
CA MET A 1 -4.94 51.73 13.43
C MET A 1 -4.78 50.21 13.41
N PRO A 2 -5.15 49.49 14.47
CA PRO A 2 -5.06 48.03 14.47
C PRO A 2 -5.88 47.44 13.32
N PRO A 3 -5.43 46.31 12.72
CA PRO A 3 -6.15 45.67 11.63
C PRO A 3 -7.55 45.29 12.11
N LYS A 4 -8.57 45.57 11.28
CA LYS A 4 -9.96 45.21 11.59
C LYS A 4 -10.26 43.76 11.23
N LYS A 5 -9.52 43.20 10.27
CA LYS A 5 -9.76 41.87 9.71
C LYS A 5 -8.45 41.09 9.56
N ILE A 6 -8.58 39.77 9.57
CA ILE A 6 -7.47 38.83 9.38
C ILE A 6 -7.88 37.77 8.34
N ARG A 7 -6.94 37.42 7.45
CA ARG A 7 -7.14 36.35 6.47
C ARG A 7 -6.72 35.01 7.07
N LYS A 8 -7.67 34.09 7.19
CA LYS A 8 -7.45 32.70 7.59
C LYS A 8 -6.76 31.92 6.46
N ARG A 9 -6.16 30.78 6.82
CA ARG A 9 -5.42 29.93 5.88
C ARG A 9 -6.31 29.32 4.77
N ASP A 10 -7.62 29.20 5.02
CA ASP A 10 -8.64 28.75 4.06
C ASP A 10 -9.19 29.89 3.18
N GLY A 11 -8.55 31.06 3.20
CA GLY A 11 -8.97 32.23 2.44
C GLY A 11 -10.09 33.05 3.08
N ARG A 12 -10.76 32.57 4.14
CA ARG A 12 -11.82 33.32 4.82
C ARG A 12 -11.27 34.57 5.49
N ILE A 13 -12.01 35.66 5.40
CA ILE A 13 -11.70 36.92 6.08
C ILE A 13 -12.62 37.04 7.30
N VAL A 14 -12.02 37.13 8.49
CA VAL A 14 -12.75 37.25 9.76
C VAL A 14 -12.26 38.46 10.55
N ASP A 15 -13.01 38.86 11.58
CA ASP A 15 -12.61 39.97 12.44
C ASP A 15 -11.32 39.64 13.21
N PHE A 16 -10.44 40.64 13.31
CA PHE A 16 -9.20 40.52 14.05
C PHE A 16 -9.50 40.60 15.55
N ASP A 17 -9.09 39.57 16.28
CA ASP A 17 -9.31 39.46 17.72
C ASP A 17 -7.97 39.30 18.45
N ARG A 18 -7.55 40.37 19.12
CA ARG A 18 -6.32 40.43 19.90
C ARG A 18 -6.27 39.41 21.04
N SER A 19 -7.43 39.03 21.60
CA SER A 19 -7.48 38.10 22.74
C SER A 19 -6.93 36.73 22.38
N LYS A 20 -7.04 36.33 21.10
CA LYS A 20 -6.49 35.08 20.57
C LYS A 20 -4.96 35.07 20.57
N ILE A 21 -4.32 36.21 20.36
CA ILE A 21 -2.86 36.34 20.43
C ILE A 21 -2.42 36.22 21.89
N THR A 22 -3.06 36.97 22.79
CA THR A 22 -2.80 36.91 24.23
C THR A 22 -2.92 35.50 24.77
N GLU A 23 -4.00 34.80 24.41
CA GLU A 23 -4.24 33.43 24.87
C GLU A 23 -3.21 32.44 24.32
N ALA A 24 -2.78 32.61 23.07
CA ALA A 24 -1.75 31.76 22.47
C ALA A 24 -0.37 31.97 23.13
N ILE A 25 0.02 33.22 23.41
CA ILE A 25 1.23 33.55 24.15
C ILE A 25 1.15 33.01 25.58
N PHE A 26 0.01 33.17 26.25
CA PHE A 26 -0.18 32.69 27.62
C PHE A 26 -0.10 31.16 27.72
N LYS A 27 -0.68 30.44 26.76
CA LYS A 27 -0.56 28.97 26.70
C LYS A 27 0.88 28.53 26.49
N ALA A 28 1.63 29.19 25.61
CA ALA A 28 3.05 28.90 25.41
C ALA A 28 3.87 29.21 26.68
N ALA A 29 3.56 30.32 27.38
CA ALA A 29 4.21 30.68 28.63
C ALA A 29 3.94 29.64 29.72
N ARG A 30 2.70 29.18 29.85
CA ARG A 30 2.32 28.10 30.78
C ARG A 30 3.04 26.78 30.51
N ALA A 31 3.25 26.44 29.26
CA ALA A 31 3.97 25.21 28.88
C ALA A 31 5.43 25.21 29.34
N VAL A 32 6.02 26.39 29.59
CA VAL A 32 7.39 26.55 30.10
C VAL A 32 7.45 27.02 31.56
N GLY A 33 6.32 26.95 32.29
CA GLY A 33 6.24 27.25 33.72
C GLY A 33 5.90 28.70 34.08
N GLY A 34 5.55 29.55 33.10
CA GLY A 34 5.09 30.92 33.34
C GLY A 34 3.60 31.00 33.67
N SER A 35 3.20 31.98 34.48
CA SER A 35 1.80 32.20 34.89
C SER A 35 1.31 33.64 34.76
N ASP A 36 2.15 34.54 34.25
CA ASP A 36 1.83 35.96 34.14
C ASP A 36 1.01 36.26 32.88
N ARG A 37 -0.30 36.45 33.07
CA ARG A 37 -1.23 36.79 32.00
C ARG A 37 -1.15 38.27 31.60
N GLU A 38 -0.77 39.15 32.51
CA GLU A 38 -0.61 40.57 32.21
C GLU A 38 0.58 40.80 31.29
N LEU A 39 1.67 40.07 31.52
CA LEU A 39 2.83 40.06 30.62
C LEU A 39 2.46 39.53 29.24
N ALA A 40 1.67 38.46 29.15
CA ALA A 40 1.17 37.95 27.86
C ALA A 40 0.32 38.99 27.12
N GLN A 41 -0.48 39.79 27.83
CA GLN A 41 -1.25 40.89 27.25
C GLN A 41 -0.35 42.02 26.74
N LYS A 42 0.66 42.42 27.52
CA LYS A 42 1.64 43.45 27.10
C LYS A 42 2.39 43.04 25.83
N LEU A 43 2.82 41.78 25.74
CA LEU A 43 3.48 41.24 24.56
C LEU A 43 2.53 41.18 23.36
N SER A 44 1.27 40.81 23.57
CA SER A 44 0.21 40.86 22.54
C SER A 44 -0.01 42.28 22.01
N ASP A 45 -0.01 43.29 22.89
CA ASP A 45 -0.16 44.69 22.50
C ASP A 45 1.04 45.18 21.67
N GLN A 46 2.26 44.74 21.98
CA GLN A 46 3.44 45.01 21.16
C GLN A 46 3.33 44.37 19.76
N VAL A 47 2.81 43.15 19.65
CA VAL A 47 2.55 42.50 18.35
C VAL A 47 1.56 43.33 17.54
N VAL A 48 0.46 43.79 18.14
CA VAL A 48 -0.54 44.62 17.45
C VAL A 48 0.07 45.96 17.00
N ALA A 49 0.89 46.59 17.84
CA ALA A 49 1.60 47.82 17.47
C ALA A 49 2.58 47.60 16.32
N LEU A 50 3.26 46.44 16.28
CA LEU A 50 4.18 46.09 15.21
C LEU A 50 3.44 45.82 13.89
N ILE A 51 2.27 45.17 13.94
CA ILE A 51 1.41 44.98 12.77
C ILE A 51 1.00 46.34 12.18
N ASP A 52 0.59 47.29 13.03
CA ASP A 52 0.22 48.64 12.61
C ASP A 52 1.40 49.40 12.01
N ARG A 53 2.58 49.32 12.66
CA ARG A 53 3.82 49.96 12.18
C ARG A 53 4.27 49.44 10.81
N LEU A 54 4.08 48.15 10.54
CA LEU A 54 4.42 47.53 9.27
C LEU A 54 3.36 47.76 8.18
N GLY A 55 2.24 48.40 8.51
CA GLY A 55 1.21 48.76 7.53
C GLY A 55 0.35 47.59 7.05
N TYR A 56 0.28 46.49 7.81
CA TYR A 56 -0.55 45.34 7.45
C TYR A 56 -2.04 45.67 7.61
N THR A 57 -2.74 45.84 6.49
CA THR A 57 -4.19 46.12 6.45
C THR A 57 -5.04 44.85 6.57
N LEU A 58 -4.55 43.74 6.01
CA LEU A 58 -5.17 42.41 6.09
C LEU A 58 -4.08 41.34 6.32
N PRO A 59 -3.54 41.23 7.54
CA PRO A 59 -2.52 40.23 7.83
C PRO A 59 -3.09 38.82 7.70
N THR A 60 -2.23 37.88 7.31
CA THR A 60 -2.48 36.45 7.35
C THR A 60 -2.19 35.90 8.75
N VAL A 61 -2.71 34.70 9.02
CA VAL A 61 -2.41 34.00 10.28
C VAL A 61 -0.90 33.72 10.44
N GLU A 62 -0.17 33.43 9.36
CA GLU A 62 1.28 33.16 9.43
C GLU A 62 2.06 34.44 9.77
N GLU A 63 1.76 35.55 9.11
CA GLU A 63 2.43 36.83 9.38
C GLU A 63 2.24 37.27 10.84
N VAL A 64 1.03 37.11 11.39
CA VAL A 64 0.80 37.38 12.81
C VAL A 64 1.61 36.45 13.71
N GLN A 65 1.73 35.16 13.36
CA GLN A 65 2.50 34.19 14.14
C GLN A 65 4.00 34.50 14.13
N ASP A 66 4.56 34.88 12.98
CA ASP A 66 5.97 35.25 12.87
C ASP A 66 6.29 36.52 13.68
N LEU A 67 5.36 37.48 13.72
CA LEU A 67 5.50 38.68 14.56
C LEU A 67 5.42 38.34 16.05
N VAL A 68 4.59 37.38 16.45
CA VAL A 68 4.57 36.89 17.84
C VAL A 68 5.91 36.27 18.23
N GLU A 69 6.49 35.46 17.36
CA GLU A 69 7.81 34.85 17.60
C GLU A 69 8.91 35.90 17.74
N LYS A 70 8.91 36.88 16.83
CA LYS A 70 9.85 38.01 16.88
C LYS A 70 9.74 38.78 18.20
N VAL A 71 8.54 39.17 18.60
CA VAL A 71 8.29 39.91 19.85
C VAL A 71 8.71 39.10 21.08
N LEU A 72 8.43 37.79 21.11
CA LEU A 72 8.85 36.93 22.22
C LEU A 72 10.38 36.83 22.32
N ILE A 73 11.10 36.75 21.21
CA ILE A 73 12.56 36.67 21.19
C ILE A 73 13.18 38.02 21.59
N GLU A 74 12.71 39.13 21.03
CA GLU A 74 13.23 40.48 21.29
C GLU A 74 13.02 40.91 22.75
N ASN A 75 11.98 40.43 23.42
CA ASN A 75 11.73 40.66 24.85
C ASN A 75 12.40 39.61 25.77
N GLY A 76 13.30 38.76 25.25
CA GLY A 76 14.06 37.81 26.06
C GLY A 76 13.30 36.54 26.49
N HIS A 77 12.09 36.31 25.95
CA HIS A 77 11.27 35.12 26.24
C HIS A 77 11.58 33.95 25.29
N ALA A 78 12.86 33.66 25.06
CA ALA A 78 13.30 32.64 24.09
C ALA A 78 12.72 31.23 24.38
N LYS A 79 12.58 30.84 25.65
CA LYS A 79 11.96 29.56 26.03
C LYS A 79 10.48 29.51 25.63
N THR A 80 9.74 30.59 25.87
CA THR A 80 8.33 30.73 25.47
C THR A 80 8.18 30.76 23.95
N ALA A 81 9.07 31.47 23.24
CA ALA A 81 9.10 31.49 21.78
C ALA A 81 9.30 30.08 21.20
N LYS A 82 10.25 29.31 21.74
CA LYS A 82 10.47 27.91 21.32
C LYS A 82 9.24 27.04 21.55
N ALA A 83 8.58 27.15 22.70
CA ALA A 83 7.35 26.42 22.98
C ALA A 83 6.19 26.82 22.05
N TYR A 84 6.08 28.11 21.73
CA TYR A 84 5.12 28.63 20.76
C TYR A 84 5.34 28.07 19.35
N ILE A 85 6.60 28.11 18.86
CA ILE A 85 7.01 27.54 17.57
C ILE A 85 6.66 26.05 17.51
N LEU A 86 7.01 25.29 18.55
CA LEU A 86 6.78 23.85 18.60
C LEU A 86 5.27 23.53 18.62
N TYR A 87 4.48 24.29 19.38
CA TYR A 87 3.02 24.15 19.40
C TYR A 87 2.39 24.44 18.03
N ARG A 88 2.86 25.50 17.33
CA ARG A 88 2.45 25.83 15.96
C ARG A 88 2.76 24.68 15.02
N LYS A 89 3.98 24.16 15.07
CA LYS A 89 4.43 23.03 14.25
C LYS A 89 3.57 21.80 14.52
N GLN A 90 3.35 21.43 15.78
CA GLN A 90 2.49 20.30 16.15
C GLN A 90 1.04 20.46 15.67
N HIS A 91 0.49 21.67 15.71
CA HIS A 91 -0.87 21.93 15.21
C HIS A 91 -0.95 21.97 13.69
N GLN A 92 0.11 22.42 13.02
CA GLN A 92 0.26 22.30 11.58
C GLN A 92 0.36 20.84 11.18
N ASP A 93 1.20 20.07 11.86
CA ASP A 93 1.35 18.63 11.73
C ASP A 93 0.00 17.91 11.90
N ILE A 94 -0.80 18.24 12.92
CA ILE A 94 -2.14 17.68 13.13
C ILE A 94 -3.09 18.05 11.99
N ARG A 95 -3.00 19.27 11.43
CA ARG A 95 -3.84 19.70 10.31
C ARG A 95 -3.43 19.05 8.99
N GLU A 96 -2.14 18.91 8.73
CA GLU A 96 -1.61 18.14 7.59
C GLU A 96 -1.94 16.66 7.75
N THR A 97 -1.94 16.16 8.99
CA THR A 97 -2.44 14.81 9.33
C THR A 97 -3.95 14.70 9.13
N ARG A 98 -4.72 15.79 9.32
CA ARG A 98 -6.17 15.82 9.07
C ARG A 98 -6.52 16.04 7.60
N SER A 99 -5.60 16.62 6.82
CA SER A 99 -5.61 16.61 5.36
C SER A 99 -4.93 15.37 4.78
N LEU A 100 -4.54 14.39 5.62
CA LEU A 100 -4.48 13.01 5.16
C LEU A 100 -5.92 12.70 4.78
N ILE A 101 -6.15 12.81 3.47
CA ILE A 101 -7.29 12.39 2.68
C ILE A 101 -8.41 11.87 3.57
N SER A 102 -9.52 12.62 3.65
CA SER A 102 -10.66 12.22 4.45
C SER A 102 -10.90 10.73 4.20
N ALA A 103 -10.84 9.89 5.24
CA ALA A 103 -11.03 8.45 5.05
C ALA A 103 -12.39 8.16 4.36
N VAL A 104 -13.34 9.10 4.49
CA VAL A 104 -14.60 9.13 3.77
C VAL A 104 -14.39 9.39 2.28
N GLU A 105 -13.60 10.40 1.90
CA GLU A 105 -13.27 10.66 0.48
C GLU A 105 -12.54 9.49 -0.16
N LEU A 106 -11.56 8.87 0.53
CA LEU A 106 -10.91 7.65 -0.01
C LEU A 106 -11.89 6.48 -0.17
N MET A 107 -12.82 6.33 0.77
CA MET A 107 -13.85 5.30 0.66
C MET A 107 -14.76 5.59 -0.54
N ASP A 108 -15.25 6.82 -0.67
CA ASP A 108 -16.09 7.25 -1.78
C ASP A 108 -15.36 7.09 -3.12
N ASP A 109 -14.09 7.51 -3.22
CA ASP A 109 -13.24 7.35 -4.40
C ASP A 109 -13.07 5.88 -4.81
N TYR A 110 -12.93 4.97 -3.83
CA TYR A 110 -12.85 3.53 -4.09
C TYR A 110 -14.20 2.96 -4.54
N LEU A 111 -15.29 3.33 -3.86
CA LEU A 111 -16.65 2.87 -4.16
C LEU A 111 -17.09 3.32 -5.56
N ASP A 112 -16.76 4.56 -5.94
CA ASP A 112 -17.06 5.14 -7.24
C ASP A 112 -16.00 4.78 -8.32
N GLN A 113 -14.95 4.03 -7.94
CA GLN A 113 -13.82 3.61 -8.80
C GLN A 113 -13.14 4.79 -9.53
N ILE A 114 -13.11 5.96 -8.91
CA ILE A 114 -12.62 7.21 -9.50
C ILE A 114 -11.08 7.22 -9.55
N ASP A 115 -10.41 6.67 -8.53
CA ASP A 115 -8.95 6.67 -8.46
C ASP A 115 -8.34 5.55 -9.31
N TRP A 116 -7.35 5.89 -10.14
CA TRP A 116 -6.55 4.93 -10.91
C TRP A 116 -5.82 3.92 -10.00
N ARG A 117 -5.54 4.29 -8.75
CA ARG A 117 -4.95 3.42 -7.72
C ARG A 117 -5.82 2.22 -7.35
N VAL A 118 -7.13 2.29 -7.59
CA VAL A 118 -8.02 1.12 -7.51
C VAL A 118 -7.62 0.05 -8.54
N ARG A 119 -7.01 0.48 -9.65
CA ARG A 119 -6.54 -0.35 -10.78
C ARG A 119 -5.01 -0.48 -10.87
N GLU A 120 -4.25 0.20 -10.01
CA GLU A 120 -2.78 0.11 -9.95
C GLU A 120 -2.35 -1.32 -9.63
N ASN A 121 -3.07 -1.95 -8.71
CA ASN A 121 -2.93 -3.35 -8.43
C ASN A 121 -3.82 -4.12 -9.43
N SER A 122 -3.26 -4.48 -10.59
CA SER A 122 -3.92 -5.34 -11.61
C SER A 122 -4.43 -6.66 -11.05
N ASN A 123 -3.95 -6.98 -9.85
CA ASN A 123 -4.14 -8.22 -9.16
C ASN A 123 -5.26 -8.15 -8.08
N MET A 124 -5.85 -6.98 -7.83
CA MET A 124 -7.00 -6.86 -6.93
C MET A 124 -8.23 -6.34 -7.66
N GLY A 125 -9.29 -7.16 -7.66
CA GLY A 125 -10.61 -6.71 -8.08
C GLY A 125 -11.32 -5.90 -7.01
N TYR A 126 -12.38 -5.19 -7.41
CA TYR A 126 -13.28 -4.49 -6.51
C TYR A 126 -13.83 -5.44 -5.44
N SER A 127 -13.45 -5.24 -4.19
CA SER A 127 -13.85 -6.08 -3.06
C SER A 127 -13.62 -5.35 -1.74
N LEU A 128 -14.24 -5.83 -0.66
CA LEU A 128 -14.00 -5.28 0.68
C LEU A 128 -12.52 -5.35 1.09
N GLN A 129 -11.81 -6.39 0.64
CA GLN A 129 -10.39 -6.54 0.93
C GLN A 129 -9.53 -5.61 0.07
N GLY A 130 -9.93 -5.42 -1.19
CA GLY A 130 -9.36 -4.40 -2.04
C GLY A 130 -9.52 -2.99 -1.45
N LEU A 131 -10.70 -2.68 -0.87
CA LEU A 131 -10.95 -1.42 -0.17
C LEU A 131 -10.03 -1.26 1.04
N ASN A 132 -9.92 -2.31 1.89
CA ASN A 132 -9.04 -2.28 3.06
C ASN A 132 -7.58 -2.03 2.66
N ASN A 133 -7.11 -2.73 1.64
CA ASN A 133 -5.74 -2.57 1.12
C ASN A 133 -5.55 -1.19 0.49
N TYR A 134 -6.51 -0.68 -0.27
CA TYR A 134 -6.46 0.66 -0.87
C TYR A 134 -6.35 1.76 0.20
N LEU A 135 -7.24 1.73 1.20
CA LEU A 135 -7.22 2.69 2.31
C LEU A 135 -5.91 2.62 3.08
N THR A 136 -5.48 1.40 3.43
CA THR A 136 -4.24 1.18 4.19
C THR A 136 -3.02 1.64 3.39
N SER A 137 -2.99 1.36 2.08
CA SER A 137 -1.90 1.75 1.19
C SER A 137 -1.79 3.27 1.05
N ALA A 138 -2.92 3.96 0.83
CA ALA A 138 -2.95 5.42 0.70
C ALA A 138 -2.50 6.11 2.00
N LEU A 139 -2.97 5.62 3.16
CA LEU A 139 -2.59 6.16 4.46
C LEU A 139 -1.11 5.91 4.75
N THR A 140 -0.62 4.68 4.50
CA THR A 140 0.77 4.30 4.77
C THR A 140 1.74 5.03 3.87
N SER A 141 1.41 5.21 2.59
CA SER A 141 2.23 5.95 1.63
C SER A 141 2.42 7.40 2.05
N ASN A 142 1.35 8.06 2.48
CA ASN A 142 1.45 9.43 2.98
C ASN A 142 2.27 9.51 4.27
N TYR A 143 2.12 8.53 5.17
CA TYR A 143 2.93 8.46 6.38
C TYR A 143 4.42 8.36 6.06
N TRP A 144 4.82 7.51 5.10
CA TRP A 144 6.20 7.43 4.61
C TRP A 144 6.72 8.78 4.14
N LEU A 145 5.99 9.42 3.20
CA LEU A 145 6.46 10.64 2.53
C LEU A 145 6.48 11.87 3.44
N MET A 146 5.56 11.94 4.41
CA MET A 146 5.39 13.13 5.26
C MET A 146 6.09 13.02 6.62
N ARG A 147 6.30 11.80 7.13
CA ARG A 147 6.83 11.58 8.49
C ARG A 147 8.19 10.90 8.53
N ILE A 148 8.43 9.93 7.65
CA ILE A 148 9.65 9.11 7.71
C ILE A 148 10.72 9.68 6.77
N TYR A 149 10.37 9.92 5.51
CA TYR A 149 11.30 10.48 4.55
C TYR A 149 11.51 11.98 4.76
N PRO A 150 12.72 12.48 4.43
CA PRO A 150 12.95 13.92 4.33
C PRO A 150 12.00 14.56 3.30
N PRO A 151 11.56 15.82 3.52
CA PRO A 151 10.62 16.49 2.62
C PRO A 151 11.08 16.55 1.16
N GLU A 152 12.39 16.68 0.92
CA GLU A 152 12.99 16.68 -0.41
C GLU A 152 12.78 15.35 -1.16
N VAL A 153 12.84 14.22 -0.46
CA VAL A 153 12.59 12.88 -1.03
C VAL A 153 11.11 12.71 -1.35
N GLY A 154 10.24 13.15 -0.45
CA GLY A 154 8.80 13.09 -0.65
C GLY A 154 8.32 13.92 -1.86
N ARG A 155 8.91 15.12 -2.04
CA ARG A 155 8.65 15.97 -3.21
C ARG A 155 9.15 15.35 -4.49
N ALA A 156 10.40 14.89 -4.52
CA ALA A 156 10.97 14.25 -5.71
C ALA A 156 10.17 13.02 -6.16
N HIS A 157 9.59 12.24 -5.23
CA HIS A 157 8.66 11.17 -5.56
C HIS A 157 7.35 11.67 -6.18
N THR A 158 6.78 12.73 -5.59
CA THR A 158 5.48 13.29 -5.98
C THR A 158 5.55 14.04 -7.31
N ASP A 159 6.65 14.75 -7.55
CA ASP A 159 6.92 15.52 -8.76
C ASP A 159 7.38 14.62 -9.92
N GLY A 160 7.68 13.35 -9.64
CA GLY A 160 8.03 12.33 -10.64
C GLY A 160 9.51 12.28 -11.01
N ASP A 161 10.39 12.89 -10.22
CA ASP A 161 11.85 12.83 -10.43
C ASP A 161 12.38 11.39 -10.25
N PHE A 162 11.80 10.62 -9.33
CA PHE A 162 12.00 9.17 -9.20
C PHE A 162 10.79 8.50 -8.53
N HIS A 163 10.67 7.18 -8.66
CA HIS A 163 9.58 6.42 -8.05
C HIS A 163 10.09 5.60 -6.87
N ILE A 164 9.45 5.72 -5.71
CA ILE A 164 9.71 4.89 -4.52
C ILE A 164 8.67 3.78 -4.56
N HIS A 165 9.13 2.55 -4.71
CA HIS A 165 8.27 1.38 -4.79
C HIS A 165 7.68 1.01 -3.41
N ASP A 166 6.49 0.42 -3.44
CA ASP A 166 5.87 -0.29 -2.31
C ASP A 166 5.61 0.53 -1.04
N LEU A 167 5.35 1.83 -1.19
CA LEU A 167 4.97 2.73 -0.10
C LEU A 167 3.65 2.33 0.61
N GLY A 168 2.87 1.43 0.01
CA GLY A 168 1.60 0.96 0.53
C GLY A 168 1.66 0.09 1.79
N ILE A 169 2.86 -0.35 2.20
CA ILE A 169 3.06 -1.15 3.41
C ILE A 169 4.23 -0.60 4.22
N LEU A 170 4.14 -0.73 5.55
CA LEU A 170 5.22 -0.35 6.45
C LEU A 170 6.06 -1.58 6.81
N ALA A 171 6.62 -2.21 5.79
CA ALA A 171 7.30 -3.50 5.90
C ALA A 171 8.44 -3.61 4.88
N PRO A 172 9.33 -4.61 5.00
CA PRO A 172 10.32 -4.91 3.98
C PRO A 172 9.67 -5.24 2.62
N TYR A 173 10.45 -5.06 1.55
CA TYR A 173 10.00 -5.39 0.19
C TYR A 173 9.79 -6.91 0.03
N CYS A 174 10.86 -7.68 -0.11
CA CYS A 174 10.80 -9.13 -0.32
C CYS A 174 11.54 -9.87 0.79
N VAL A 175 11.13 -11.11 1.05
CA VAL A 175 11.76 -11.94 2.10
C VAL A 175 12.06 -13.35 1.60
N GLY A 176 13.32 -13.74 1.73
CA GLY A 176 13.76 -15.14 1.61
C GLY A 176 13.82 -15.78 2.99
N TRP A 177 13.08 -16.86 3.19
CA TRP A 177 12.96 -17.54 4.46
C TRP A 177 13.83 -18.79 4.52
N ASP A 178 14.45 -19.04 5.68
CA ASP A 178 15.17 -20.29 5.94
C ASP A 178 14.18 -21.42 6.25
N LEU A 179 13.93 -22.26 5.25
CA LEU A 179 13.07 -23.43 5.39
C LEU A 179 13.62 -24.41 6.44
N ARG A 180 14.94 -24.50 6.64
CA ARG A 180 15.51 -25.39 7.63
C ARG A 180 15.08 -24.98 9.04
N ASP A 181 15.04 -23.68 9.33
CA ASP A 181 14.59 -23.19 10.64
C ASP A 181 13.13 -23.56 10.90
N LEU A 182 12.26 -23.34 9.91
CA LEU A 182 10.84 -23.73 9.97
C LEU A 182 10.67 -25.24 10.22
N LEU A 183 11.45 -26.08 9.53
CA LEU A 183 11.38 -27.53 9.67
C LEU A 183 11.90 -28.04 11.02
N ILE A 184 12.89 -27.36 11.62
CA ILE A 184 13.50 -27.79 12.89
C ILE A 184 12.74 -27.26 14.11
N ARG A 185 12.27 -26.01 14.06
CA ARG A 185 11.58 -25.36 15.17
C ARG A 185 10.06 -25.52 15.10
N GLY A 186 9.52 -25.77 13.91
CA GLY A 186 8.09 -25.70 13.65
C GLY A 186 7.63 -24.25 13.49
N PHE A 187 6.35 -24.06 13.20
CA PHE A 187 5.78 -22.73 12.98
C PHE A 187 5.23 -22.14 14.28
N GLY A 188 5.90 -21.14 14.86
CA GLY A 188 5.49 -20.53 16.13
C GLY A 188 6.31 -19.31 16.51
N GLY A 189 6.37 -19.00 17.81
CA GLY A 189 7.17 -17.90 18.36
C GLY A 189 6.40 -16.62 18.71
N VAL A 190 5.09 -16.57 18.45
CA VAL A 190 4.24 -15.43 18.78
C VAL A 190 3.44 -15.73 20.05
N LEU A 191 3.62 -14.89 21.08
CA LEU A 191 2.91 -15.01 22.35
C LEU A 191 1.38 -14.92 22.15
N GLY A 192 0.62 -15.85 22.74
CA GLY A 192 -0.84 -15.83 22.67
C GLY A 192 -1.42 -16.32 21.33
N LYS A 193 -0.60 -16.84 20.41
CA LYS A 193 -1.04 -17.48 19.17
C LYS A 193 -0.70 -18.97 19.17
N THR A 194 -1.53 -19.75 18.48
CA THR A 194 -1.31 -21.20 18.34
C THR A 194 -0.02 -21.46 17.56
N SER A 195 0.83 -22.35 18.08
CA SER A 195 2.07 -22.78 17.43
C SER A 195 1.99 -24.23 16.98
N SER A 196 2.62 -24.54 15.85
CA SER A 196 2.82 -25.89 15.34
C SER A 196 4.22 -26.40 15.70
N ARG A 197 4.30 -27.63 16.21
CA ARG A 197 5.57 -28.33 16.41
C ARG A 197 6.21 -28.70 15.05
N PRO A 198 7.50 -29.04 15.01
CA PRO A 198 8.18 -29.51 13.79
C PRO A 198 7.40 -30.60 13.07
N PRO A 199 7.25 -30.51 11.73
CA PRO A 199 6.53 -31.52 10.96
C PRO A 199 7.31 -32.84 10.97
N LYS A 200 6.58 -33.98 10.98
CA LYS A 200 7.18 -35.32 10.96
C LYS A 200 7.01 -36.07 9.64
N HIS A 201 6.09 -35.61 8.79
CA HIS A 201 5.72 -36.24 7.52
C HIS A 201 5.66 -35.17 6.43
N LEU A 202 5.86 -35.58 5.17
CA LEU A 202 5.94 -34.66 4.02
C LEU A 202 4.71 -33.74 3.93
N ARG A 203 3.51 -34.32 4.06
CA ARG A 203 2.24 -33.57 3.99
C ARG A 203 2.13 -32.51 5.09
N SER A 204 2.57 -32.84 6.31
CA SER A 204 2.57 -31.88 7.41
C SER A 204 3.57 -30.75 7.18
N ALA A 205 4.74 -31.04 6.59
CA ALA A 205 5.73 -30.02 6.25
C ALA A 205 5.19 -29.05 5.19
N LEU A 206 4.60 -29.58 4.12
CA LEU A 206 3.98 -28.78 3.06
C LEU A 206 2.80 -27.95 3.59
N GLY A 207 1.93 -28.53 4.43
CA GLY A 207 0.82 -27.80 5.03
C GLY A 207 1.27 -26.68 5.98
N GLN A 208 2.33 -26.90 6.77
CA GLN A 208 2.92 -25.84 7.59
C GLN A 208 3.52 -24.73 6.72
N LEU A 209 4.19 -25.08 5.63
CA LEU A 209 4.77 -24.10 4.70
C LEU A 209 3.70 -23.23 4.01
N VAL A 210 2.56 -23.83 3.64
CA VAL A 210 1.37 -23.09 3.14
C VAL A 210 0.90 -22.07 4.18
N ASN A 211 0.67 -22.51 5.42
CA ASN A 211 0.22 -21.62 6.49
C ASN A 211 1.25 -20.53 6.82
N PHE A 212 2.53 -20.87 6.73
CA PHE A 212 3.63 -19.94 6.93
C PHE A 212 3.58 -18.80 5.91
N PHE A 213 3.53 -19.12 4.61
CA PHE A 213 3.41 -18.10 3.56
C PHE A 213 2.13 -17.27 3.70
N TYR A 214 0.99 -17.90 3.99
CA TYR A 214 -0.27 -17.16 4.19
C TYR A 214 -0.28 -16.23 5.40
N THR A 215 0.43 -16.60 6.46
CA THR A 215 0.50 -15.75 7.64
C THR A 215 1.42 -14.57 7.38
N LEU A 216 2.54 -14.81 6.70
CA LEU A 216 3.58 -13.81 6.50
C LEU A 216 3.36 -12.96 5.25
N GLN A 217 2.46 -13.32 4.33
CA GLN A 217 2.15 -12.52 3.13
C GLN A 217 1.77 -11.07 3.45
N GLY A 218 1.18 -10.80 4.63
CA GLY A 218 0.86 -9.44 5.08
C GLY A 218 2.00 -8.68 5.76
N GLU A 219 3.17 -9.31 5.92
CA GLU A 219 4.35 -8.77 6.62
C GLU A 219 5.47 -8.36 5.65
N ALA A 220 5.26 -8.47 4.34
CA ALA A 220 6.18 -8.02 3.29
C ALA A 220 5.38 -7.54 2.07
N ALA A 221 5.91 -6.58 1.33
CA ALA A 221 5.21 -6.00 0.16
C ALA A 221 5.17 -6.94 -1.04
N GLY A 222 6.29 -7.64 -1.25
CA GLY A 222 6.61 -8.36 -2.47
C GLY A 222 6.75 -9.87 -2.24
N ALA A 223 7.57 -10.48 -3.09
CA ALA A 223 7.73 -11.91 -3.15
C ALA A 223 8.27 -12.52 -1.84
N GLN A 224 7.72 -13.69 -1.51
CA GLN A 224 8.21 -14.54 -0.43
C GLN A 224 8.65 -15.87 -0.99
N ALA A 225 9.85 -16.28 -0.61
CA ALA A 225 10.46 -17.48 -1.13
C ALA A 225 11.14 -18.28 -0.03
N VAL A 226 11.30 -19.58 -0.28
CA VAL A 226 12.21 -20.44 0.48
C VAL A 226 13.22 -21.05 -0.47
N SER A 227 14.47 -21.18 -0.02
CA SER A 227 15.52 -21.86 -0.78
C SER A 227 15.57 -23.35 -0.44
N ASN A 228 16.16 -24.14 -1.35
CA ASN A 228 16.45 -25.56 -1.14
C ASN A 228 15.21 -26.41 -0.78
N TRP A 229 14.04 -26.04 -1.32
CA TRP A 229 12.76 -26.70 -1.04
C TRP A 229 12.80 -28.20 -1.33
N ASP A 230 13.37 -28.59 -2.46
CA ASP A 230 13.54 -29.99 -2.86
C ASP A 230 14.47 -30.77 -1.92
N THR A 231 15.63 -30.19 -1.61
CA THR A 231 16.70 -30.80 -0.84
C THR A 231 16.28 -31.00 0.62
N LEU A 232 15.61 -30.00 1.20
CA LEU A 232 15.19 -30.03 2.60
C LEU A 232 13.93 -30.89 2.82
N LEU A 233 13.12 -31.11 1.78
CA LEU A 233 11.94 -31.97 1.87
C LEU A 233 12.22 -33.44 1.48
N ALA A 234 13.30 -33.72 0.74
CA ALA A 234 13.68 -35.08 0.35
C ALA A 234 13.80 -36.07 1.54
N PRO A 235 14.32 -35.70 2.74
CA PRO A 235 14.35 -36.60 3.89
C PRO A 235 12.97 -37.10 4.32
N PHE A 236 11.93 -36.26 4.23
CA PHE A 236 10.56 -36.68 4.55
C PHE A 236 10.05 -37.72 3.56
N VAL A 237 10.34 -37.54 2.26
CA VAL A 237 10.01 -38.53 1.22
C VAL A 237 10.65 -39.88 1.52
N ARG A 238 11.94 -39.87 1.88
CA ARG A 238 12.70 -41.08 2.19
C ARG A 238 12.24 -41.76 3.47
N TYR A 239 11.92 -40.98 4.50
CA TYR A 239 11.44 -41.44 5.80
C TYR A 239 10.05 -42.07 5.70
N ASP A 240 9.13 -41.40 5.00
CA ASP A 240 7.76 -41.86 4.78
C ASP A 240 7.67 -43.02 3.76
N GLY A 241 8.77 -43.36 3.07
CA GLY A 241 8.81 -44.42 2.06
C GLY A 241 7.92 -44.15 0.85
N LEU A 242 7.74 -42.88 0.48
CA LEU A 242 6.74 -42.48 -0.51
C LEU A 242 7.19 -42.83 -1.93
N ASN A 243 6.27 -43.37 -2.71
CA ASN A 243 6.48 -43.53 -4.15
C ASN A 243 6.16 -42.23 -4.91
N TYR A 244 6.55 -42.18 -6.18
CA TYR A 244 6.37 -41.01 -7.04
C TYR A 244 4.91 -40.50 -7.08
N ARG A 245 3.90 -41.39 -7.12
CA ARG A 245 2.49 -40.96 -7.16
C ARG A 245 2.09 -40.24 -5.87
N GLN A 246 2.55 -40.74 -4.72
CA GLN A 246 2.24 -40.13 -3.42
C GLN A 246 2.93 -38.77 -3.26
N VAL A 247 4.20 -38.65 -3.67
CA VAL A 247 4.93 -37.37 -3.67
C VAL A 247 4.23 -36.37 -4.58
N LYS A 248 3.90 -36.78 -5.81
CA LYS A 248 3.20 -35.94 -6.77
C LYS A 248 1.86 -35.43 -6.24
N GLN A 249 1.10 -36.29 -5.57
CA GLN A 249 -0.16 -35.91 -4.95
C GLN A 249 0.05 -34.87 -3.83
N ALA A 250 1.07 -35.05 -2.98
CA ALA A 250 1.38 -34.10 -1.90
C ALA A 250 1.83 -32.73 -2.44
N VAL A 251 2.64 -32.72 -3.51
CA VAL A 251 3.07 -31.47 -4.17
C VAL A 251 1.89 -30.80 -4.90
N GLN A 252 1.01 -31.57 -5.53
CA GLN A 252 -0.22 -31.03 -6.09
C GLN A 252 -1.09 -30.35 -5.03
N GLU A 253 -1.30 -31.00 -3.88
CA GLU A 253 -2.03 -30.41 -2.75
C GLU A 253 -1.37 -29.09 -2.32
N PHE A 254 -0.04 -29.05 -2.22
CA PHE A 254 0.71 -27.84 -1.89
C PHE A 254 0.50 -26.70 -2.91
N VAL A 255 0.70 -26.98 -4.20
CA VAL A 255 0.52 -25.99 -5.28
C VAL A 255 -0.91 -25.48 -5.32
N PHE A 256 -1.91 -26.36 -5.17
CA PHE A 256 -3.30 -25.94 -5.16
C PHE A 256 -3.59 -25.02 -3.99
N ASN A 257 -3.11 -25.38 -2.79
CA ASN A 257 -3.32 -24.53 -1.63
C ASN A 257 -2.61 -23.18 -1.74
N LEU A 258 -1.46 -23.06 -2.41
CA LEU A 258 -0.81 -21.77 -2.65
C LEU A 258 -1.51 -20.90 -3.69
N ASN A 259 -2.21 -21.52 -4.65
CA ASN A 259 -2.90 -20.81 -5.73
C ASN A 259 -4.36 -20.46 -5.39
N VAL A 260 -4.85 -20.77 -4.19
CA VAL A 260 -6.16 -20.28 -3.74
C VAL A 260 -5.96 -18.90 -3.10
N PRO A 261 -6.31 -17.78 -3.76
CA PRO A 261 -6.22 -16.47 -3.14
C PRO A 261 -7.07 -16.48 -1.86
N THR A 262 -6.42 -16.46 -0.70
CA THR A 262 -7.14 -16.36 0.58
C THR A 262 -7.70 -14.95 0.75
N ARG A 263 -8.63 -14.81 1.71
CA ARG A 263 -9.54 -13.67 1.96
C ARG A 263 -8.89 -12.30 2.23
N THR A 264 -7.65 -12.06 1.79
CA THR A 264 -6.94 -10.76 1.86
C THR A 264 -6.56 -10.22 0.49
N GLY A 265 -6.97 -10.88 -0.61
CA GLY A 265 -6.88 -10.33 -1.96
C GLY A 265 -5.51 -10.41 -2.64
N PHE A 266 -4.59 -11.25 -2.16
CA PHE A 266 -3.28 -11.44 -2.80
C PHE A 266 -3.33 -12.53 -3.89
N GLN A 267 -2.51 -12.37 -4.93
CA GLN A 267 -2.57 -13.17 -6.16
C GLN A 267 -1.40 -14.13 -6.38
N SER A 268 -1.58 -15.03 -7.35
CA SER A 268 -0.57 -15.91 -7.93
C SER A 268 -0.32 -15.58 -9.41
N LEU A 269 0.97 -15.54 -9.75
CA LEU A 269 1.67 -15.43 -11.05
C LEU A 269 1.65 -14.07 -11.79
N ALA A 270 2.84 -13.60 -12.18
CA ALA A 270 3.10 -12.32 -12.86
C ALA A 270 3.27 -12.48 -14.39
N TRP A 271 3.20 -11.38 -15.16
CA TRP A 271 3.30 -11.38 -16.64
C TRP A 271 4.53 -12.13 -17.19
N GLU A 272 5.66 -12.03 -16.49
CA GLU A 272 6.96 -12.63 -16.86
C GLU A 272 7.02 -14.14 -16.60
N GLU A 273 6.00 -14.71 -15.97
CA GLU A 273 6.04 -16.10 -15.55
C GLU A 273 5.98 -17.07 -16.73
N LEU A 274 6.92 -18.01 -16.77
CA LEU A 274 7.05 -18.97 -17.85
C LEU A 274 5.95 -20.04 -17.76
N VAL A 275 5.21 -20.20 -18.85
CA VAL A 275 4.25 -21.29 -19.04
C VAL A 275 4.74 -22.29 -20.08
N VAL A 276 4.46 -23.57 -19.82
CA VAL A 276 4.73 -24.65 -20.75
C VAL A 276 3.46 -24.97 -21.53
N VAL A 277 3.50 -24.77 -22.85
CA VAL A 277 2.36 -25.03 -23.73
C VAL A 277 2.74 -25.94 -24.87
N ARG A 278 1.76 -26.66 -25.41
CA ARG A 278 1.89 -27.41 -26.65
C ARG A 278 1.04 -26.75 -27.73
N ARG A 279 1.70 -26.23 -28.76
CA ARG A 279 1.05 -25.57 -29.91
C ARG A 279 1.38 -26.36 -31.16
N ARG A 280 0.35 -26.86 -31.87
CA ARG A 280 0.51 -27.65 -33.11
C ARG A 280 1.51 -28.82 -32.96
N GLY A 281 1.48 -29.49 -31.80
CA GLY A 281 2.34 -30.64 -31.50
C GLY A 281 3.76 -30.30 -31.03
N LYS A 282 4.17 -29.02 -31.01
CA LYS A 282 5.47 -28.58 -30.46
C LYS A 282 5.29 -28.06 -29.04
N ILE A 283 6.22 -28.40 -28.16
CA ILE A 283 6.26 -27.89 -26.78
C ILE A 283 7.09 -26.62 -26.77
N GLU A 284 6.54 -25.56 -26.19
CA GLU A 284 7.12 -24.23 -26.09
C GLU A 284 7.06 -23.77 -24.63
N VAL A 285 8.10 -23.04 -24.20
CA VAL A 285 8.16 -22.40 -22.88
C VAL A 285 8.34 -20.91 -23.12
N LEU A 286 7.39 -20.11 -22.67
CA LEU A 286 7.35 -18.67 -22.92
C LEU A 286 6.63 -17.94 -21.78
N PRO A 287 6.87 -16.63 -21.58
CA PRO A 287 6.11 -15.83 -20.62
C PRO A 287 4.60 -15.90 -20.90
N ILE A 288 3.79 -16.02 -19.85
CA ILE A 288 2.33 -16.11 -19.96
C ILE A 288 1.75 -14.85 -20.60
N GLY A 289 2.34 -13.70 -20.32
CA GLY A 289 1.98 -12.43 -20.93
C GLY A 289 2.11 -12.43 -22.45
N GLU A 290 3.25 -12.88 -22.98
CA GLU A 290 3.48 -12.96 -24.43
C GLU A 290 2.50 -13.93 -25.10
N LEU A 291 2.21 -15.06 -24.45
CA LEU A 291 1.24 -16.03 -24.93
C LEU A 291 -0.15 -15.40 -25.05
N VAL A 292 -0.64 -14.74 -24.00
CA VAL A 292 -1.96 -14.08 -23.99
C VAL A 292 -2.01 -12.99 -25.07
N ASP A 293 -1.01 -12.13 -25.16
CA ASP A 293 -0.95 -11.05 -26.16
C ASP A 293 -0.91 -11.57 -27.60
N SER A 294 -0.28 -12.73 -27.85
CA SER A 294 -0.31 -13.36 -29.17
C SER A 294 -1.74 -13.72 -29.59
N GLN A 295 -2.56 -14.22 -28.66
CA GLN A 295 -3.91 -14.69 -28.99
C GLN A 295 -4.88 -13.52 -29.24
N PHE A 296 -4.71 -12.41 -28.53
CA PHE A 296 -5.45 -11.18 -28.80
C PHE A 296 -5.08 -10.54 -30.15
N ARG A 297 -3.80 -10.60 -30.55
CA ARG A 297 -3.36 -10.10 -31.87
C ARG A 297 -3.81 -10.98 -33.02
N GLU A 298 -3.81 -12.30 -32.84
CA GLU A 298 -4.21 -13.26 -33.88
C GLU A 298 -5.73 -13.26 -34.11
N HIS A 299 -6.55 -12.96 -33.09
CA HIS A 299 -8.01 -13.07 -33.13
C HIS A 299 -8.77 -11.79 -32.71
N PRO A 300 -8.50 -10.63 -33.34
CA PRO A 300 -9.03 -9.33 -32.90
C PRO A 300 -10.55 -9.22 -33.00
N THR A 301 -11.20 -9.95 -33.90
CA THR A 301 -12.66 -9.97 -34.09
C THR A 301 -13.39 -10.96 -33.18
N ARG A 302 -12.65 -11.71 -32.35
CA ARG A 302 -13.19 -12.76 -31.46
C ARG A 302 -13.05 -12.41 -29.99
N VAL A 303 -12.63 -11.19 -29.69
CA VAL A 303 -12.56 -10.66 -28.34
C VAL A 303 -13.99 -10.52 -27.80
N VAL A 304 -14.27 -11.18 -26.68
CA VAL A 304 -15.54 -11.04 -25.96
C VAL A 304 -15.27 -10.43 -24.58
N PRO A 305 -16.23 -9.68 -24.01
CA PRO A 305 -16.17 -9.33 -22.59
C PRO A 305 -16.03 -10.62 -21.78
N ASN A 306 -15.05 -10.66 -20.88
CA ASN A 306 -14.99 -11.73 -19.89
C ASN A 306 -16.19 -11.59 -18.95
N VAL A 307 -16.57 -12.65 -18.25
CA VAL A 307 -17.64 -12.59 -17.26
C VAL A 307 -17.08 -12.47 -15.86
N ASP A 308 -17.70 -11.65 -15.01
CA ASP A 308 -17.39 -11.61 -13.59
C ASP A 308 -17.81 -12.93 -12.89
N GLY A 309 -17.49 -13.06 -11.60
CA GLY A 309 -17.89 -14.22 -10.80
C GLY A 309 -19.41 -14.44 -10.67
N TYR A 310 -20.22 -13.52 -11.19
CA TYR A 310 -21.69 -13.56 -11.20
C TYR A 310 -22.28 -13.74 -12.61
N GLY A 311 -21.43 -13.95 -13.64
CA GLY A 311 -21.85 -14.18 -15.02
C GLY A 311 -22.21 -12.91 -15.80
N ARG A 312 -21.86 -11.72 -15.29
CA ARG A 312 -22.11 -10.44 -15.97
C ARG A 312 -20.90 -10.07 -16.83
N PRO A 313 -21.10 -9.47 -18.03
CA PRO A 313 -20.00 -8.95 -18.83
C PRO A 313 -19.15 -7.94 -18.04
N SER A 314 -17.84 -8.11 -18.08
CA SER A 314 -16.84 -7.25 -17.46
C SER A 314 -16.35 -6.22 -18.48
N ASP A 315 -16.33 -4.94 -18.09
CA ASP A 315 -15.85 -3.85 -18.95
C ASP A 315 -14.31 -3.75 -19.00
N ASP A 316 -13.62 -4.28 -17.99
CA ASP A 316 -12.16 -4.21 -17.84
C ASP A 316 -11.44 -5.55 -18.01
N SER A 317 -12.15 -6.58 -18.44
CA SER A 317 -11.56 -7.91 -18.66
C SER A 317 -12.14 -8.47 -19.94
N PHE A 318 -11.27 -8.86 -20.84
CA PHE A 318 -11.62 -9.42 -22.11
C PHE A 318 -11.09 -10.84 -22.19
N ALA A 319 -11.81 -11.68 -22.92
CA ALA A 319 -11.39 -13.03 -23.22
C ALA A 319 -11.33 -13.22 -24.73
N VAL A 320 -10.33 -13.97 -25.18
CA VAL A 320 -10.32 -14.58 -26.50
C VAL A 320 -10.51 -16.07 -26.29
N PRO A 321 -11.64 -16.66 -26.71
CA PRO A 321 -11.79 -18.10 -26.71
C PRO A 321 -10.65 -18.74 -27.51
N CYS A 322 -10.12 -19.87 -27.03
CA CYS A 322 -8.97 -20.50 -27.65
C CYS A 322 -9.42 -21.29 -28.89
N TYR A 323 -9.22 -20.70 -30.07
CA TYR A 323 -9.53 -21.36 -31.35
C TYR A 323 -8.37 -22.18 -31.91
N ASN A 324 -7.14 -21.84 -31.51
CA ASN A 324 -5.95 -22.61 -31.85
C ASN A 324 -5.90 -23.93 -31.06
N ASP A 325 -5.20 -24.94 -31.60
CA ASP A 325 -4.81 -26.14 -30.84
C ASP A 325 -3.64 -25.79 -29.92
N ILE A 326 -3.93 -24.97 -28.91
CA ILE A 326 -3.04 -24.68 -27.79
C ILE A 326 -3.51 -25.53 -26.63
N GLU A 327 -2.61 -26.36 -26.16
CA GLU A 327 -2.81 -27.15 -24.97
C GLU A 327 -1.87 -26.66 -23.89
N VAL A 328 -2.40 -26.51 -22.69
CA VAL A 328 -1.64 -26.21 -21.49
C VAL A 328 -1.45 -27.51 -20.72
N LEU A 329 -0.36 -27.59 -19.96
CA LEU A 329 -0.18 -28.71 -19.06
C LEU A 329 -1.21 -28.58 -17.93
N GLY A 330 -2.23 -29.44 -17.96
CA GLY A 330 -3.29 -29.47 -16.98
C GLY A 330 -3.37 -30.83 -16.30
N TRP A 331 -4.34 -30.96 -15.41
CA TRP A 331 -4.52 -32.15 -14.60
C TRP A 331 -5.93 -32.69 -14.73
N GLU A 332 -6.07 -33.92 -15.21
CA GLU A 332 -7.36 -34.59 -15.37
C GLU A 332 -7.23 -36.07 -15.02
N GLY A 333 -8.08 -36.55 -14.10
CA GLY A 333 -8.09 -37.95 -13.68
C GLY A 333 -6.78 -38.42 -13.05
N GLY A 334 -6.07 -37.55 -12.32
CA GLY A 334 -4.83 -37.92 -11.63
C GLY A 334 -3.60 -38.05 -12.54
N LYS A 335 -3.66 -37.55 -13.78
CA LYS A 335 -2.53 -37.54 -14.71
C LYS A 335 -2.32 -36.15 -15.32
N ALA A 336 -1.06 -35.81 -15.56
CA ALA A 336 -0.71 -34.63 -16.34
C ALA A 336 -1.15 -34.94 -17.76
N LYS A 337 -2.01 -34.09 -18.28
CA LYS A 337 -2.46 -34.18 -19.66
C LYS A 337 -2.32 -32.82 -20.29
N TRP A 338 -2.08 -32.85 -21.58
CA TRP A 338 -2.30 -31.68 -22.41
C TRP A 338 -3.80 -31.43 -22.42
N LEU A 339 -4.22 -30.35 -21.77
CA LEU A 339 -5.60 -29.89 -21.76
C LEU A 339 -5.70 -28.73 -22.71
N ARG A 340 -6.72 -28.77 -23.58
CA ARG A 340 -6.98 -27.66 -24.48
C ARG A 340 -7.27 -26.41 -23.66
N ALA A 341 -6.51 -25.34 -23.93
CA ALA A 341 -6.85 -24.04 -23.39
C ALA A 341 -8.27 -23.67 -23.86
N LYS A 342 -9.07 -23.10 -22.96
CA LYS A 342 -10.47 -22.75 -23.28
C LYS A 342 -10.59 -21.31 -23.72
N ALA A 343 -9.87 -20.42 -23.07
CA ALA A 343 -9.79 -19.01 -23.39
C ALA A 343 -8.51 -18.41 -22.82
N PHE A 344 -8.09 -17.27 -23.37
CA PHE A 344 -7.04 -16.43 -22.83
C PHE A 344 -7.67 -15.14 -22.35
N ILE A 345 -7.37 -14.76 -21.12
CA ILE A 345 -7.99 -13.60 -20.46
C ILE A 345 -6.94 -12.51 -20.37
N ARG A 346 -7.36 -11.30 -20.73
CA ARG A 346 -6.56 -10.08 -20.58
C ARG A 346 -7.36 -9.08 -19.77
N HIS A 347 -6.79 -8.63 -18.67
CA HIS A 347 -7.30 -7.47 -17.94
C HIS A 347 -6.80 -6.20 -18.61
N ARG A 348 -7.66 -5.18 -18.70
CA ARG A 348 -7.32 -3.90 -19.30
C ARG A 348 -6.32 -3.19 -18.39
N VAL A 349 -5.04 -3.28 -18.74
CA VAL A 349 -4.04 -2.32 -18.24
C VAL A 349 -4.22 -1.07 -19.10
N PRO A 350 -4.45 0.13 -18.52
CA PRO A 350 -4.56 1.35 -19.31
C PRO A 350 -3.22 1.62 -20.01
N SER A 351 -3.10 1.24 -21.28
CA SER A 351 -1.97 1.60 -22.14
C SER A 351 -2.41 2.70 -23.10
N PRO A 352 -1.68 3.84 -23.18
CA PRO A 352 -2.00 4.94 -24.10
C PRO A 352 -1.88 4.57 -25.60
N ILE A 353 -1.40 3.37 -25.93
CA ILE A 353 -0.95 3.01 -27.29
C ILE A 353 -2.07 2.44 -28.16
N PHE A 354 -3.21 2.03 -27.59
CA PHE A 354 -4.30 1.40 -28.36
C PHE A 354 -5.63 2.17 -28.33
N LEU A 355 -5.60 3.44 -27.96
CA LEU A 355 -6.68 4.39 -28.24
C LEU A 355 -6.37 5.18 -29.53
N LYS A 356 -6.44 4.51 -30.68
CA LYS A 356 -6.69 5.12 -31.98
C LYS A 356 -7.50 4.19 -32.85
#